data_AF-A0A835FW77-F1
#
_entry.id   AF-A0A835FW77-F1
#
_cell.length_a   1.000
_cell.length_b   1.000
_cell.length_c   1.000
_cell.angle_alpha   90.00
_cell.angle_beta   90.00
_cell.angle_gamma   90.00
#
_symmetry.space_group_name_H-M   'P 1'
#
loop_
_entity.id
_entity.type
_entity.pdbx_description
1 polymer ?
#
loop_
_entity_poly.entity_id
_entity_poly.type
_entity_poly.pdbx_seq_one_letter_code
_entity_poly.pdbx_strand_id
1 'polypeptide(L)'
;MDKILERYERYSYAEKVLVSAESEIQGNWCHEYRKLKAKVETIQKCQKHLMGEDLETLNLKELQQLEQQLDSSLKHIRSRKSQLMMESISELQRKEKSLQEENKVLQKELVEKQKVQRQQQAQWDQTQQQTSSSSSSFMMREAPPATNISNYPAAVGGRMEVAAAQPQARVGLPPWMLSHISS
;
A
#
# COMPACT_ATOMS: atom_id res chain seq x y z
N MET A 1 58.25 -18.19 58.64
CA MET A 1 58.33 -16.90 57.90
C MET A 1 58.15 -17.15 56.41
N ASP A 2 58.76 -18.21 55.87
CA ASP A 2 58.78 -18.55 54.44
C ASP A 2 57.38 -18.77 53.84
N LYS A 3 56.48 -19.46 54.56
CA LYS A 3 55.08 -19.66 54.12
C LYS A 3 54.26 -18.37 53.94
N ILE A 4 54.70 -17.27 54.55
CA ILE A 4 54.04 -15.96 54.41
C ILE A 4 54.60 -15.24 53.19
N LEU A 5 55.93 -15.28 53.01
CA LEU A 5 56.61 -14.74 51.84
C LEU A 5 56.16 -15.44 50.56
N GLU A 6 56.09 -16.77 50.56
CA GLU A 6 55.63 -17.57 49.42
C GLU A 6 54.18 -17.23 49.03
N ARG A 7 53.30 -17.03 50.02
CA ARG A 7 51.93 -16.59 49.73
C ARG A 7 51.91 -15.20 49.12
N TYR A 8 52.69 -14.26 49.65
CA TYR A 8 52.77 -12.90 49.13
C TYR A 8 53.30 -12.88 47.69
N GLU A 9 54.35 -13.65 47.40
CA GLU A 9 54.92 -13.76 46.06
C GLU A 9 53.91 -14.31 45.04
N ARG A 10 53.15 -15.35 45.42
CA ARG A 10 52.07 -15.88 44.58
C ARG A 10 50.98 -14.84 44.29
N TYR A 11 50.55 -14.07 45.28
CA TYR A 11 49.55 -13.01 45.09
C TYR A 11 50.08 -11.86 44.24
N SER A 12 51.31 -11.40 44.50
CA SER A 12 51.95 -10.33 43.72
C SER A 12 52.15 -10.72 42.26
N TYR A 13 52.51 -11.98 41.99
CA TYR A 13 52.62 -12.49 40.63
C TYR A 13 51.25 -12.58 39.94
N ALA A 14 50.23 -13.13 40.62
CA ALA A 14 48.88 -13.21 40.08
C ALA A 14 48.29 -11.84 39.73
N GLU A 15 48.50 -10.83 40.58
CA GLU A 15 48.08 -9.45 40.32
C GLU A 15 48.75 -8.85 39.09
N LYS A 16 50.07 -9.04 38.93
CA LYS A 16 50.80 -8.59 37.72
C LYS A 16 50.30 -9.24 36.45
N VAL A 17 49.98 -10.55 36.49
CA VAL A 17 49.42 -11.27 35.34
C VAL A 17 48.04 -10.72 34.96
N LEU A 18 47.18 -10.42 35.95
CA LEU A 18 45.87 -9.81 35.71
C LEU A 18 45.98 -8.41 35.10
N VAL A 19 46.88 -7.56 35.62
CA VAL A 19 47.12 -6.22 35.07
C VAL A 19 47.65 -6.29 33.64
N SER A 20 48.55 -7.25 33.34
CA SER A 20 49.04 -7.48 31.98
C SER A 20 47.92 -7.92 31.04
N ALA A 21 47.09 -8.87 31.47
CA ALA A 21 45.96 -9.36 30.67
C ALA A 21 44.91 -8.26 30.41
N GLU A 22 44.60 -7.44 31.41
CA GLU A 22 43.68 -6.30 31.24
C GLU A 22 44.27 -5.25 30.26
N SER A 23 45.57 -4.98 30.35
CA SER A 23 46.26 -4.08 29.42
C SER A 23 46.25 -4.61 27.98
N GLU A 24 46.42 -5.92 27.80
CA GLU A 24 46.31 -6.59 26.49
C GLU A 24 44.88 -6.53 25.94
N ILE A 25 43.86 -6.78 26.79
CA ILE A 25 42.44 -6.66 26.42
C ILE A 25 42.12 -5.23 26.00
N GLN A 26 42.54 -4.23 26.77
CA GLN A 26 42.36 -2.81 26.44
C GLN A 26 43.08 -2.43 25.14
N GLY A 27 44.31 -2.91 24.94
CA GLY A 27 45.07 -2.72 23.70
C GLY A 27 44.36 -3.31 22.48
N ASN A 28 43.75 -4.49 22.65
CA ASN A 28 42.96 -5.15 21.62
C ASN A 28 41.68 -4.36 21.28
N TRP A 29 40.95 -3.86 22.28
CA TRP A 29 39.80 -2.99 22.06
C TRP A 29 40.16 -1.69 21.34
N CYS A 30 41.26 -1.04 21.72
CA CYS A 30 41.73 0.15 21.02
C CYS A 30 42.12 -0.14 19.56
N HIS A 31 42.70 -1.31 19.29
CA HIS A 31 43.03 -1.74 17.94
C HIS A 31 41.78 -1.99 17.09
N GLU A 32 40.83 -2.79 17.60
CA GLU A 32 39.58 -3.08 16.90
C GLU A 32 38.73 -1.82 16.69
N TYR A 33 38.69 -0.90 17.65
CA TYR A 33 38.05 0.40 17.48
C TYR A 33 38.69 1.22 16.35
N ARG A 34 40.03 1.31 16.30
CA ARG A 34 40.73 2.02 15.21
C ARG A 34 40.43 1.41 13.85
N LYS A 35 40.40 0.08 13.77
CA LYS A 35 40.06 -0.66 12.55
C LYS A 35 38.62 -0.41 12.11
N LEU A 36 37.67 -0.41 13.05
CA LEU A 36 36.27 -0.10 12.75
C LEU A 36 36.11 1.35 12.29
N LYS A 37 36.75 2.29 12.99
CA LYS A 37 36.73 3.71 12.63
C LYS A 37 37.26 3.95 11.21
N ALA A 38 38.39 3.34 10.85
CA ALA A 38 38.94 3.43 9.50
C ALA A 38 37.98 2.87 8.43
N LYS A 39 37.25 1.79 8.72
CA LYS A 39 36.21 1.26 7.82
C LYS A 39 35.06 2.25 7.63
N VAL A 40 34.58 2.86 8.72
CA VAL A 40 33.50 3.85 8.66
C VAL A 40 33.93 5.06 7.82
N GLU A 41 35.13 5.59 8.06
CA GLU A 41 35.68 6.71 7.30
C GLU A 41 35.83 6.38 5.81
N THR A 42 36.27 5.15 5.49
CA THR A 42 36.36 4.67 4.10
C THR A 42 34.98 4.63 3.45
N ILE A 43 33.97 4.05 4.11
CA ILE A 43 32.61 3.97 3.59
C ILE A 43 32.02 5.37 3.38
N GLN A 44 32.20 6.27 4.35
CA GLN A 44 31.73 7.66 4.24
C GLN A 44 32.40 8.39 3.08
N LYS A 45 33.71 8.20 2.88
CA LYS A 45 34.42 8.77 1.74
C LYS A 45 33.88 8.23 0.41
N CYS A 46 33.69 6.92 0.30
CA CYS A 46 33.10 6.31 -0.89
C CYS A 46 31.68 6.83 -1.15
N GLN A 47 30.86 7.01 -0.10
CA GLN A 47 29.52 7.57 -0.25
C GLN A 47 29.57 8.99 -0.82
N LYS A 48 30.43 9.86 -0.29
CA LYS A 48 30.61 11.22 -0.82
C LYS A 48 31.01 11.21 -2.29
N HIS A 49 31.97 10.37 -2.67
CA HIS A 49 32.36 10.22 -4.08
C HIS A 49 31.19 9.78 -4.95
N LEU A 50 30.39 8.78 -4.52
CA LEU A 50 29.18 8.36 -5.23
C LEU A 50 28.11 9.47 -5.34
N MET A 51 28.10 10.40 -4.38
CA MET A 51 27.22 11.59 -4.40
C MET A 51 27.79 12.75 -5.23
N GLY A 52 28.99 12.61 -5.80
CA GLY A 52 29.66 13.66 -6.57
C GLY A 52 30.42 14.68 -5.73
N GLU A 53 30.67 14.39 -4.46
CA GLU A 53 31.41 15.24 -3.52
C GLU A 53 32.89 14.78 -3.40
N ASP A 54 33.78 15.67 -2.95
CA ASP A 54 35.21 15.39 -2.69
C ASP A 54 35.98 14.73 -3.87
N LEU A 55 35.55 15.01 -5.11
CA LEU A 55 36.11 14.40 -6.34
C LEU A 55 37.52 14.85 -6.69
N GLU A 56 37.95 16.02 -6.16
CA GLU A 56 39.31 16.54 -6.34
C GLU A 56 40.40 15.57 -5.81
N THR A 57 40.01 14.67 -4.91
CA THR A 57 40.90 13.64 -4.34
C THR A 57 41.10 12.44 -5.24
N LEU A 58 40.33 12.31 -6.32
CA LEU A 58 40.37 11.19 -7.26
C LEU A 58 41.24 11.53 -8.48
N ASN A 59 41.98 10.55 -8.96
CA ASN A 59 42.66 10.67 -10.25
C ASN A 59 41.71 10.36 -11.43
N LEU A 60 42.14 10.65 -12.65
CA LEU A 60 41.33 10.46 -13.86
C LEU A 60 40.80 9.03 -14.04
N LYS A 61 41.62 8.02 -13.72
CA LYS A 61 41.24 6.61 -13.85
C LYS A 61 40.17 6.23 -12.83
N GLU A 62 40.32 6.68 -11.59
CA GLU A 62 39.35 6.46 -10.52
C GLU A 62 38.03 7.16 -10.83
N LEU A 63 38.07 8.37 -11.37
CA LEU A 63 36.88 9.11 -11.78
C LEU A 63 36.12 8.40 -12.91
N GLN A 64 36.85 7.87 -13.90
CA GLN A 64 36.25 7.08 -14.98
C GLN A 64 35.62 5.77 -14.45
N GLN A 65 36.25 5.12 -13.48
CA GLN A 65 35.67 3.93 -12.83
C GLN A 65 34.40 4.27 -12.06
N LEU A 66 34.40 5.38 -11.33
CA LEU A 66 33.22 5.88 -10.61
C LEU A 66 32.06 6.17 -11.56
N GLU A 67 32.33 6.85 -12.67
CA GLU A 67 31.34 7.13 -13.73
C GLU A 67 30.74 5.83 -14.28
N GLN A 68 31.58 4.86 -14.64
CA GLN A 68 31.12 3.55 -15.14
C GLN A 68 30.27 2.80 -14.11
N GLN A 69 30.65 2.84 -12.83
CA GLN A 69 29.90 2.22 -11.74
C GLN A 69 28.52 2.87 -11.59
N LEU A 70 28.44 4.19 -11.63
CA LEU A 70 27.18 4.93 -11.54
C LEU A 70 26.28 4.67 -12.74
N ASP A 71 26.81 4.72 -13.97
CA ASP A 71 26.05 4.46 -15.19
C ASP A 71 25.48 3.03 -15.21
N SER A 72 26.32 2.03 -14.88
CA SER A 72 25.89 0.63 -14.80
C SER A 72 24.80 0.43 -13.74
N SER A 73 25.00 0.96 -12.53
CA SER A 73 24.02 0.85 -11.44
C SER A 73 22.70 1.54 -11.80
N LEU A 74 22.76 2.71 -12.46
CA LEU A 74 21.58 3.45 -12.91
C LEU A 74 20.82 2.68 -14.00
N LYS A 75 21.52 2.06 -14.95
CA LYS A 75 20.92 1.17 -15.96
C LYS A 75 20.21 0.00 -15.29
N HIS A 76 20.84 -0.65 -14.31
CA HIS A 76 20.23 -1.74 -13.54
C HIS A 76 18.96 -1.31 -12.80
N ILE A 77 19.00 -0.17 -12.10
CA ILE A 77 17.84 0.38 -11.38
C ILE A 77 16.69 0.67 -12.35
N ARG A 78 16.97 1.33 -13.48
CA ARG A 78 15.96 1.65 -14.51
C ARG A 78 15.35 0.37 -15.10
N SER A 79 16.19 -0.60 -15.43
CA SER A 79 15.74 -1.91 -15.94
C SER A 79 14.82 -2.59 -14.93
N ARG A 80 15.22 -2.66 -13.65
CA ARG A 80 14.40 -3.29 -12.60
C ARG A 80 13.08 -2.55 -12.39
N LYS A 81 13.09 -1.21 -12.38
CA LYS A 81 11.87 -0.40 -12.29
C LYS A 81 10.92 -0.67 -13.46
N SER A 82 11.45 -0.72 -14.69
CA SER A 82 10.66 -1.01 -15.87
C SER A 82 10.07 -2.41 -15.81
N GLN A 83 10.85 -3.41 -15.39
CA GLN A 83 10.38 -4.78 -15.22
C GLN A 83 9.22 -4.86 -14.23
N LEU A 84 9.38 -4.29 -13.03
CA LEU A 84 8.33 -4.29 -12.00
C LEU A 84 7.05 -3.59 -12.47
N MET A 85 7.19 -2.49 -13.22
CA MET A 85 6.03 -1.79 -13.79
C MET A 85 5.30 -2.66 -14.82
N MET A 86 6.02 -3.36 -15.69
CA MET A 86 5.43 -4.28 -16.67
C MET A 86 4.76 -5.49 -16.01
N GLU A 87 5.35 -6.02 -14.95
CA GLU A 87 4.75 -7.09 -14.13
C GLU A 87 3.41 -6.61 -13.53
N SER A 88 3.40 -5.43 -12.91
CA SER A 88 2.17 -4.84 -12.34
C SER A 88 1.08 -4.59 -13.40
N ILE A 89 1.45 -4.05 -14.56
CA ILE A 89 0.51 -3.85 -15.68
C ILE A 89 -0.08 -5.21 -16.11
N SER A 90 0.75 -6.23 -16.25
CA SER A 90 0.32 -7.56 -16.68
C SER A 90 -0.62 -8.22 -15.68
N GLU A 91 -0.36 -8.04 -14.38
CA GLU A 91 -1.24 -8.51 -13.31
C GLU A 91 -2.60 -7.82 -13.34
N LEU A 92 -2.62 -6.50 -13.49
CA LEU A 92 -3.85 -5.71 -13.59
C LEU A 92 -4.67 -6.11 -14.83
N GLN A 93 -4.03 -6.28 -15.99
CA GLN A 93 -4.69 -6.74 -17.21
C GLN A 93 -5.28 -8.14 -17.06
N ARG A 94 -4.60 -9.05 -16.34
CA ARG A 94 -5.14 -10.38 -16.04
C ARG A 94 -6.38 -10.29 -15.16
N LYS A 95 -6.34 -9.43 -14.14
CA LYS A 95 -7.48 -9.20 -13.24
C LYS A 95 -8.65 -8.57 -13.97
N GLU A 96 -8.40 -7.59 -14.82
CA GLU A 96 -9.41 -6.97 -15.68
C GLU A 96 -10.13 -8.03 -16.53
N LYS A 97 -9.38 -8.89 -17.23
CA LYS A 97 -9.95 -9.97 -18.06
C LYS A 97 -10.79 -10.95 -17.24
N SER A 98 -10.32 -11.35 -16.06
CA SER A 98 -11.08 -12.25 -15.17
C SER A 98 -12.42 -11.63 -14.77
N LEU A 99 -12.39 -10.37 -14.32
CA LEU A 99 -13.59 -9.64 -13.91
C LEU A 99 -14.55 -9.40 -15.07
N GLN A 100 -14.04 -9.14 -16.28
CA GLN A 100 -14.86 -8.99 -17.48
C GLN A 100 -15.60 -10.29 -17.81
N GLU A 101 -14.94 -11.45 -17.71
CA GLU A 101 -15.60 -12.73 -17.96
C GLU A 101 -16.63 -13.06 -16.87
N GLU A 102 -16.30 -12.85 -15.60
CA GLU A 102 -17.24 -13.01 -14.48
C GLU A 102 -18.47 -12.12 -14.66
N ASN A 103 -18.29 -10.85 -15.01
CA ASN A 103 -19.39 -9.91 -15.24
C ASN A 103 -20.27 -10.36 -16.41
N LYS A 104 -19.66 -10.84 -17.50
CA LYS A 104 -20.39 -11.38 -18.65
C LYS A 104 -21.21 -12.62 -18.30
N VAL A 105 -20.70 -13.51 -17.45
CA VAL A 105 -21.46 -14.66 -16.94
C VAL A 105 -22.64 -14.18 -16.11
N LEU A 106 -22.42 -13.27 -15.15
CA LEU A 106 -23.49 -12.73 -14.30
C LEU A 106 -24.57 -12.00 -15.11
N GLN A 107 -24.19 -11.24 -16.14
CA GLN A 107 -25.14 -10.59 -17.05
C GLN A 107 -26.03 -11.60 -17.77
N LYS A 108 -25.45 -12.72 -18.25
CA LYS A 108 -26.23 -13.80 -18.90
C LYS A 108 -27.22 -14.43 -17.91
N GLU A 109 -26.76 -14.76 -16.71
CA GLU A 109 -27.62 -15.33 -15.66
C GLU A 109 -28.76 -14.38 -15.27
N LEU A 110 -28.49 -13.08 -15.20
CA LEU A 110 -29.51 -12.07 -14.88
C LEU A 110 -30.59 -12.00 -15.97
N VAL A 111 -30.18 -12.01 -17.25
CA VAL A 111 -31.11 -12.04 -18.38
C VAL A 111 -31.95 -13.32 -18.37
N GLU A 112 -31.34 -14.47 -18.07
CA GLU A 112 -32.04 -15.76 -17.98
C GLU A 112 -33.06 -15.76 -16.83
N LYS A 113 -32.66 -15.34 -15.63
CA LYS A 113 -33.58 -15.20 -14.48
C LYS A 113 -34.73 -14.25 -14.77
N GLN A 114 -34.47 -13.12 -15.45
CA GLN A 114 -35.53 -12.18 -15.83
C GLN A 114 -36.49 -12.76 -16.87
N LYS A 115 -36.01 -13.61 -17.80
CA LYS A 115 -36.88 -14.35 -18.72
C LYS A 115 -37.75 -15.35 -17.98
N VAL A 116 -37.16 -16.15 -17.09
CA VAL A 116 -37.88 -17.13 -16.27
C VAL A 116 -38.94 -16.45 -15.40
N GLN A 117 -38.62 -15.30 -14.79
CA GLN A 117 -39.57 -14.52 -13.99
C GLN A 117 -40.73 -13.99 -14.85
N ARG A 118 -40.45 -13.44 -16.05
CA ARG A 118 -41.51 -13.00 -16.96
C ARG A 118 -42.40 -14.15 -17.43
N GLN A 119 -41.84 -15.33 -17.68
CA GLN A 119 -42.61 -16.52 -18.04
C GLN A 119 -43.51 -16.97 -16.89
N GLN A 120 -43.00 -17.00 -15.65
CA GLN A 120 -43.81 -17.31 -14.47
C GLN A 120 -44.94 -16.28 -14.28
N GLN A 121 -44.66 -14.98 -14.44
CA GLN A 121 -45.68 -13.94 -14.34
C GLN A 121 -46.79 -14.14 -15.39
N ALA A 122 -46.41 -14.37 -16.66
CA ALA A 122 -47.38 -14.63 -17.73
C ALA A 122 -48.22 -15.89 -17.48
N GLN A 123 -47.62 -16.94 -16.92
CA GLN A 123 -48.33 -18.16 -16.53
C GLN A 123 -49.33 -17.92 -15.37
N TRP A 124 -48.94 -17.12 -14.38
CA TRP A 124 -49.80 -16.69 -13.29
C TRP A 124 -51.01 -15.87 -13.79
N ASP A 125 -50.77 -14.91 -14.68
CA ASP A 125 -51.83 -14.07 -15.26
C ASP A 125 -52.81 -14.89 -16.12
N GLN A 126 -52.32 -15.89 -16.85
CA GLN A 126 -53.17 -16.80 -17.64
C GLN A 126 -54.05 -17.69 -16.74
N THR A 127 -53.51 -18.17 -15.62
CA THR A 127 -54.27 -18.99 -14.65
C THR A 127 -55.40 -18.19 -14.00
N GLN A 128 -55.14 -16.92 -13.65
CA GLN A 128 -56.17 -16.03 -13.09
C GLN A 128 -57.31 -15.74 -14.08
N GLN A 129 -57.04 -15.63 -15.38
CA GLN A 129 -58.09 -15.44 -16.41
C GLN A 129 -58.98 -16.68 -16.61
N GLN A 130 -58.44 -17.89 -16.40
CA GLN A 130 -59.21 -19.13 -16.51
C GLN A 130 -60.08 -19.41 -15.28
N THR A 131 -59.60 -19.08 -14.08
CA THR A 131 -60.42 -19.20 -12.85
C THR A 131 -61.53 -18.15 -12.80
N SER A 132 -61.30 -16.96 -13.35
CA SER A 132 -62.33 -15.91 -13.46
C SER A 132 -63.36 -16.15 -14.58
N SER A 133 -63.08 -17.00 -15.56
CA SER A 133 -64.08 -17.44 -16.56
C SER A 133 -64.89 -18.67 -16.13
N SER A 134 -64.49 -19.35 -15.04
CA SER A 134 -65.26 -20.45 -14.41
C SER A 134 -65.93 -20.06 -13.08
N SER A 135 -65.71 -18.86 -12.55
CA SER A 135 -66.32 -18.42 -11.29
C SER A 135 -67.36 -17.33 -11.52
N SER A 136 -68.59 -17.77 -11.78
CA SER A 136 -69.78 -16.92 -11.66
C SER A 136 -69.99 -16.48 -10.21
N SER A 137 -70.11 -15.17 -10.02
CA SER A 137 -70.89 -14.46 -8.98
C SER A 137 -70.52 -14.62 -7.50
N PHE A 138 -69.82 -13.63 -6.91
CA PHE A 138 -70.21 -13.05 -5.60
C PHE A 138 -69.47 -11.74 -5.24
N MET A 139 -70.28 -10.70 -4.99
CA MET A 139 -70.08 -9.49 -4.15
C MET A 139 -69.20 -8.32 -4.61
N MET A 140 -69.90 -7.20 -4.80
CA MET A 140 -69.44 -5.80 -4.77
C MET A 140 -68.44 -5.48 -3.66
N ARG A 141 -67.47 -4.61 -3.96
CA ARG A 141 -66.93 -3.66 -2.97
C ARG A 141 -66.53 -2.33 -3.62
N GLU A 142 -67.52 -1.43 -3.65
CA GLU A 142 -67.48 -0.05 -3.14
C GLU A 142 -66.14 0.72 -3.23
N ALA A 143 -66.14 1.80 -4.03
CA ALA A 143 -65.15 2.90 -3.97
C ALA A 143 -65.64 3.97 -2.97
N PRO A 144 -64.78 4.55 -2.10
CA PRO A 144 -64.14 5.86 -2.39
C PRO A 144 -62.82 6.11 -1.59
N PRO A 145 -62.22 7.33 -1.52
CA PRO A 145 -62.16 8.46 -2.44
C PRO A 145 -60.71 8.77 -2.91
N ALA A 146 -60.58 9.66 -3.90
CA ALA A 146 -59.32 10.21 -4.37
C ALA A 146 -58.69 11.16 -3.32
N THR A 147 -57.52 10.82 -2.78
CA THR A 147 -56.59 11.79 -2.19
C THR A 147 -55.52 12.15 -3.21
N ASN A 148 -55.76 13.30 -3.82
CA ASN A 148 -54.82 14.08 -4.58
C ASN A 148 -53.62 14.43 -3.69
N ILE A 149 -52.45 13.79 -3.90
CA ILE A 149 -51.17 14.35 -3.45
C ILE A 149 -50.22 14.34 -4.64
N SER A 150 -50.28 15.48 -5.32
CA SER A 150 -49.30 15.99 -6.26
C SER A 150 -47.87 15.76 -5.78
N ASN A 151 -47.08 15.13 -6.65
CA ASN A 151 -45.65 15.04 -6.55
C ASN A 151 -45.05 16.44 -6.83
N TYR A 152 -44.25 16.93 -5.88
CA TYR A 152 -43.65 18.26 -5.76
C TYR A 152 -43.25 19.00 -7.05
N PRO A 153 -43.57 20.32 -7.16
CA PRO A 153 -42.83 21.22 -8.04
C PRO A 153 -41.54 21.72 -7.37
N ALA A 154 -40.66 22.17 -8.25
CA ALA A 154 -39.35 22.72 -7.98
C ALA A 154 -39.31 23.89 -6.97
N ALA A 155 -38.15 24.00 -6.32
CA ALA A 155 -37.45 25.20 -5.88
C ALA A 155 -38.27 26.45 -5.52
N VAL A 156 -38.11 26.94 -4.28
CA VAL A 156 -37.53 28.26 -3.94
C VAL A 156 -37.66 28.52 -2.43
N GLY A 157 -36.51 28.75 -1.78
CA GLY A 157 -36.25 29.72 -0.71
C GLY A 157 -37.10 29.72 0.59
N GLY A 158 -36.45 29.50 1.75
CA GLY A 158 -37.07 29.84 3.04
C GLY A 158 -36.42 29.35 4.34
N ARG A 159 -35.11 29.57 4.52
CA ARG A 159 -34.41 29.94 5.78
C ARG A 159 -35.10 29.67 7.15
N MET A 160 -34.57 28.73 7.94
CA MET A 160 -34.15 28.93 9.35
C MET A 160 -33.49 27.68 9.95
N GLU A 161 -32.56 27.93 10.89
CA GLU A 161 -31.64 27.04 11.62
C GLU A 161 -32.33 25.81 12.28
N VAL A 162 -31.68 24.70 12.66
CA VAL A 162 -30.52 24.54 13.58
C VAL A 162 -29.94 23.11 13.45
N ALA A 163 -28.62 23.00 13.64
CA ALA A 163 -27.86 21.88 14.21
C ALA A 163 -27.48 20.63 13.38
N ALA A 164 -26.18 20.35 13.49
CA ALA A 164 -25.47 19.06 13.36
C ALA A 164 -24.99 18.59 11.97
N ALA A 165 -23.65 18.55 11.85
CA ALA A 165 -22.83 17.70 10.98
C ALA A 165 -23.04 17.79 9.46
N GLN A 166 -22.16 18.55 8.79
CA GLN A 166 -21.93 18.49 7.35
C GLN A 166 -21.15 17.23 6.96
N PRO A 167 -21.65 16.37 6.06
CA PRO A 167 -20.81 15.64 5.13
C PRO A 167 -20.72 16.47 3.85
N GLN A 168 -19.65 17.25 3.68
CA GLN A 168 -19.36 17.83 2.38
C GLN A 168 -19.02 16.69 1.43
N ALA A 169 -19.94 16.39 0.52
CA ALA A 169 -19.70 15.63 -0.69
C ALA A 169 -18.64 16.38 -1.53
N ARG A 170 -17.37 16.13 -1.23
CA ARG A 170 -16.25 16.50 -2.08
C ARG A 170 -15.87 15.28 -2.89
N VAL A 171 -16.15 15.40 -4.18
CA VAL A 171 -15.59 14.66 -5.32
C VAL A 171 -14.25 14.02 -4.97
N GLY A 172 -14.26 12.68 -4.89
CA GLY A 172 -13.17 11.86 -4.40
C GLY A 172 -12.03 11.68 -5.40
N LEU A 173 -11.21 12.72 -5.59
CA LEU A 173 -9.90 12.56 -6.22
C LEU A 173 -8.81 12.55 -5.14
N PRO A 174 -7.98 11.48 -5.05
CA PRO A 174 -6.89 11.42 -4.11
C PRO A 174 -5.80 12.49 -4.34
N PRO A 175 -5.08 12.91 -3.27
CA PRO A 175 -4.18 14.07 -3.27
C PRO A 175 -3.04 14.06 -4.29
N TRP A 176 -2.65 12.90 -4.83
CA TRP A 176 -1.61 12.77 -5.85
C TRP A 176 -2.05 13.22 -7.24
N MET A 177 -3.36 13.41 -7.48
CA MET A 177 -3.90 13.88 -8.77
C MET A 177 -3.98 15.40 -8.90
N LEU A 178 -3.68 16.17 -7.85
CA LEU A 178 -3.88 17.62 -7.83
C LEU A 178 -2.60 18.44 -8.14
N SER A 179 -1.51 17.81 -8.57
CA SER A 179 -0.18 18.44 -8.64
C SER A 179 0.19 19.12 -9.97
N HIS A 180 -0.79 19.51 -10.81
CA HIS A 180 -0.48 20.21 -12.07
C HIS A 180 -1.32 21.46 -12.35
N ILE A 181 -2.02 22.02 -11.35
CA ILE A 181 -2.76 23.28 -11.52
C ILE A 181 -2.42 24.21 -10.35
N SER A 182 -1.23 24.81 -10.41
CA SER A 182 -0.93 26.14 -9.87
C SER A 182 0.47 26.54 -10.32
N SER A 183 0.55 27.22 -11.47
CA SER A 183 1.62 28.19 -11.76
C SER A 183 1.25 29.53 -11.19
#